data_AF-A0A2V5RSW4-F1
#
_entry.id   AF-A0A2V5RSW4-F1
#
_cell.length_a   1.000
_cell.length_b   1.000
_cell.length_c   1.000
_cell.angle_alpha   90.00
_cell.angle_beta   90.00
_cell.angle_gamma   90.00
#
_symmetry.space_group_name_H-M   'P 1'
#
loop_
_entity.id
_entity.type
_entity.pdbx_description
1 polymer ?
#
loop_
_entity_poly.entity_id
_entity_poly.type
_entity_poly.pdbx_seq_one_letter_code
_entity_poly.pdbx_strand_id
1 'polypeptide(L)'
;MKPVAQICLIWSVLFVTAQRLPAPIVEETPKPAPEQSAKPKAKPTKPKASESAESPRRSPFVASKNAPASDRKLFWIPQSQITATATSQHPGYEARNAVDGDTNTIWHTPFGLFGPEISLPQSIILNLGGAYNVSRLRYLPRQDSGFGSLNGNILTYRIYASTDGNNFTQIAAGNWSDDHAEKNTTFGPTRASYLRLEAVAAHGGHASAAELNVAVTQ
;
A
#
# COMPACT_ATOMS: atom_id res chain seq x y z
N MET A 1 -2.11 22.85 73.96
CA MET A 1 -1.49 21.56 74.32
C MET A 1 -2.00 20.52 73.33
N LYS A 2 -1.12 19.99 72.48
CA LYS A 2 -1.32 18.82 71.57
C LYS A 2 -0.61 17.61 72.23
N PRO A 3 -0.60 16.39 71.64
CA PRO A 3 -1.69 15.55 71.11
C PRO A 3 -1.53 14.08 71.59
N VAL A 4 -2.46 13.16 71.25
CA VAL A 4 -2.08 11.75 71.03
C VAL A 4 -2.82 11.22 69.81
N ALA A 5 -2.03 10.83 68.81
CA ALA A 5 -2.42 10.21 67.56
C ALA A 5 -2.63 8.71 67.79
N GLN A 6 -3.67 8.13 67.17
CA GLN A 6 -3.78 6.68 67.04
C GLN A 6 -3.49 6.29 65.60
N ILE A 7 -2.33 5.67 65.43
CA ILE A 7 -1.75 5.10 64.23
C ILE A 7 -2.45 3.75 63.99
N CYS A 8 -3.13 3.58 62.86
CA CYS A 8 -3.52 2.25 62.38
C CYS A 8 -2.60 1.85 61.24
N LEU A 9 -1.85 0.77 61.48
CA LEU A 9 -0.86 0.19 60.59
C LEU A 9 -1.47 -0.30 59.28
N ILE A 10 -0.74 0.00 58.22
CA ILE A 10 -0.82 -0.58 56.89
C ILE A 10 -0.41 -2.06 56.98
N TRP A 11 -1.27 -2.98 56.54
CA TRP A 11 -0.86 -4.35 56.21
C TRP A 11 -0.97 -4.54 54.70
N SER A 12 0.16 -4.33 54.03
CA SER A 12 0.37 -4.71 52.63
C SER A 12 0.42 -6.23 52.54
N VAL A 13 -0.56 -6.84 51.88
CA VAL A 13 -0.48 -8.24 51.45
C VAL A 13 0.35 -8.28 50.17
N LEU A 14 1.65 -8.58 50.30
CA LEU A 14 2.47 -8.97 49.15
C LEU A 14 2.07 -10.40 48.74
N PHE A 15 1.42 -10.52 47.59
CA PHE A 15 1.33 -11.78 46.86
C PHE A 15 2.73 -12.18 46.39
N VAL A 16 3.29 -13.25 46.98
CA VAL A 16 4.43 -13.96 46.39
C VAL A 16 3.85 -15.05 45.49
N THR A 17 3.60 -14.71 44.22
CA THR A 17 3.45 -15.73 43.19
C THR A 17 4.85 -16.21 42.80
N ALA A 18 5.16 -17.47 43.10
CA ALA A 18 6.33 -18.13 42.56
C ALA A 18 6.17 -18.27 41.03
N GLN A 19 6.77 -17.35 40.27
CA GLN A 19 6.92 -17.52 38.83
C GLN A 19 7.94 -18.64 38.59
N ARG A 20 7.46 -19.74 38.00
CA ARG A 20 8.31 -20.80 37.47
C ARG A 20 9.06 -20.23 36.26
N LEU A 21 10.39 -20.15 36.35
CA LEU A 21 11.22 -19.73 35.23
C LEU A 21 10.98 -20.65 34.01
N PRO A 22 10.78 -20.12 32.81
CA PRO A 22 10.74 -20.94 31.60
C PRO A 22 12.09 -21.60 31.36
N ALA A 23 12.07 -22.84 30.84
CA ALA A 23 13.27 -23.59 30.50
C ALA A 23 14.12 -22.82 29.46
N PRO A 24 15.47 -22.97 29.47
CA PRO A 24 16.33 -22.32 28.50
C PRO A 24 16.03 -22.80 27.08
N ILE A 25 15.93 -21.85 26.15
CA ILE A 25 15.78 -22.10 24.71
C ILE A 25 17.07 -22.73 24.21
N VAL A 26 16.97 -23.96 23.68
CA VAL A 26 18.07 -24.60 22.95
C VAL A 26 18.09 -23.99 21.56
N GLU A 27 19.12 -23.20 21.27
CA GLU A 27 19.36 -22.61 19.95
C GLU A 27 19.87 -23.71 19.00
N GLU A 28 18.99 -24.28 18.17
CA GLU A 28 19.41 -25.13 17.06
C GLU A 28 20.11 -24.26 16.01
N THR A 29 21.40 -24.52 15.80
CA THR A 29 22.17 -23.88 14.74
C THR A 29 21.60 -24.24 13.37
N PRO A 30 21.36 -23.26 12.46
CA PRO A 30 20.87 -23.56 11.12
C PRO A 30 21.88 -24.41 10.36
N LYS A 31 21.43 -25.59 9.89
CA LYS A 31 22.17 -26.43 8.96
C LYS A 31 22.43 -25.66 7.66
N PRO A 32 23.68 -25.54 7.16
CA PRO A 32 23.95 -24.81 5.93
C PRO A 32 23.33 -25.51 4.73
N ALA A 33 22.72 -24.71 3.84
CA ALA A 33 22.16 -25.16 2.58
C ALA A 33 23.27 -25.67 1.63
N PRO A 34 23.01 -26.71 0.81
CA PRO A 34 24.00 -27.23 -0.11
C PRO A 34 24.27 -26.26 -1.27
N GLU A 35 25.56 -26.07 -1.52
CA GLU A 35 26.19 -25.26 -2.55
C GLU A 35 25.79 -25.70 -3.97
N GLN A 36 25.22 -24.79 -4.76
CA GLN A 36 24.92 -25.04 -6.17
C GLN A 36 26.17 -24.86 -7.04
N SER A 37 26.59 -26.00 -7.60
CA SER A 37 27.72 -26.14 -8.51
C SER A 37 27.58 -25.31 -9.78
N ALA A 38 28.62 -24.53 -10.09
CA ALA A 38 28.80 -23.79 -11.33
C ALA A 38 29.17 -24.71 -12.52
N LYS A 39 28.70 -24.37 -13.72
CA LYS A 39 29.21 -24.90 -15.01
C LYS A 39 29.09 -23.82 -16.11
N PRO A 40 29.86 -23.88 -17.22
CA PRO A 40 30.95 -22.94 -17.47
C PRO A 40 30.73 -21.99 -18.66
N LYS A 41 31.53 -20.92 -18.66
CA LYS A 41 31.76 -19.95 -19.76
C LYS A 41 32.21 -20.62 -21.06
N ALA A 42 31.61 -20.22 -22.18
CA ALA A 42 32.18 -20.35 -23.52
C ALA A 42 32.87 -19.03 -23.94
N LYS A 43 34.11 -19.13 -24.46
CA LYS A 43 34.89 -18.04 -25.08
C LYS A 43 34.70 -18.05 -26.62
N PRO A 44 35.06 -16.96 -27.32
CA PRO A 44 34.52 -16.57 -28.63
C PRO A 44 35.32 -17.10 -29.82
N THR A 45 34.68 -17.08 -30.98
CA THR A 45 35.35 -17.18 -32.29
C THR A 45 34.72 -16.22 -33.29
N LYS A 46 35.57 -15.44 -33.96
CA LYS A 46 35.29 -14.63 -35.15
C LYS A 46 36.21 -15.14 -36.25
N PRO A 47 35.79 -15.11 -37.53
CA PRO A 47 36.65 -14.47 -38.53
C PRO A 47 35.90 -13.48 -39.46
N LYS A 48 36.71 -12.56 -40.00
CA LYS A 48 36.52 -11.58 -41.09
C LYS A 48 36.59 -12.34 -42.45
N ALA A 49 36.11 -11.94 -43.64
CA ALA A 49 36.11 -10.65 -44.35
C ALA A 49 35.28 -10.72 -45.68
N SER A 50 34.95 -9.53 -46.24
CA SER A 50 34.85 -9.08 -47.68
C SER A 50 34.01 -9.90 -48.70
N GLU A 51 33.29 -9.40 -49.71
CA GLU A 51 33.16 -8.10 -50.41
C GLU A 51 31.92 -8.13 -51.36
N SER A 52 31.34 -6.95 -51.66
CA SER A 52 30.67 -6.48 -52.90
C SER A 52 29.65 -7.32 -53.71
N ALA A 53 28.43 -6.77 -53.92
CA ALA A 53 27.82 -6.51 -55.24
C ALA A 53 26.44 -5.79 -55.19
N GLU A 54 26.38 -4.62 -55.86
CA GLU A 54 25.34 -3.84 -56.57
C GLU A 54 23.80 -4.18 -56.57
N SER A 55 23.01 -3.11 -56.35
CA SER A 55 21.60 -2.66 -56.63
C SER A 55 20.69 -3.35 -57.69
N PRO A 56 19.38 -2.98 -57.89
CA PRO A 56 18.27 -2.56 -57.00
C PRO A 56 16.93 -3.34 -57.25
N ARG A 57 16.04 -3.49 -56.25
CA ARG A 57 14.59 -3.73 -56.47
C ARG A 57 13.70 -2.98 -55.48
N ARG A 58 12.57 -2.51 -56.02
CA ARG A 58 11.56 -1.62 -55.42
C ARG A 58 10.72 -2.25 -54.28
N SER A 59 10.32 -1.36 -53.36
CA SER A 59 9.13 -1.36 -52.47
C SER A 59 9.08 -2.36 -51.30
N PRO A 60 8.29 -2.08 -50.22
CA PRO A 60 7.42 -0.94 -49.94
C PRO A 60 7.69 -0.25 -48.57
N PHE A 61 7.02 0.89 -48.38
CA PHE A 61 6.67 1.56 -47.12
C PHE A 61 6.85 0.70 -45.85
N VAL A 62 7.95 0.91 -45.13
CA VAL A 62 8.11 0.39 -43.76
C VAL A 62 7.30 1.29 -42.85
N ALA A 63 6.15 0.80 -42.40
CA ALA A 63 5.44 1.38 -41.28
C ALA A 63 6.39 1.34 -40.05
N SER A 64 6.84 2.53 -39.64
CA SER A 64 7.67 2.70 -38.45
C SER A 64 6.92 2.16 -37.22
N LYS A 65 7.46 1.10 -36.61
CA LYS A 65 6.96 0.49 -35.39
C LYS A 65 7.33 1.25 -34.10
N ASN A 66 7.82 2.47 -34.20
CA ASN A 66 8.21 3.29 -33.04
C ASN A 66 7.58 4.70 -33.13
N ALA A 67 6.25 4.78 -33.11
CA ALA A 67 5.63 6.01 -32.64
C ALA A 67 5.90 6.12 -31.13
N PRO A 68 6.42 7.24 -30.60
CA PRO A 68 6.51 7.45 -29.17
C PRO A 68 5.12 7.32 -28.56
N ALA A 69 5.02 6.85 -27.32
CA ALA A 69 3.77 6.81 -26.57
C ALA A 69 3.26 8.25 -26.42
N SER A 70 2.50 8.71 -27.41
CA SER A 70 1.95 10.06 -27.52
C SER A 70 1.22 10.39 -26.24
N ASP A 71 1.54 11.55 -25.66
CA ASP A 71 0.94 12.17 -24.47
C ASP A 71 -0.49 11.74 -24.22
N ARG A 72 -0.68 10.64 -23.48
CA ARG A 72 -2.02 10.25 -23.07
C ARG A 72 -2.43 11.18 -21.96
N LYS A 73 -3.21 12.20 -22.32
CA LYS A 73 -3.74 13.18 -21.39
C LYS A 73 -4.49 12.45 -20.28
N LEU A 74 -4.00 12.62 -19.07
CA LEU A 74 -4.57 12.04 -17.87
C LEU A 74 -5.73 12.91 -17.38
N PHE A 75 -6.86 12.30 -17.03
CA PHE A 75 -8.00 12.99 -16.42
C PHE A 75 -8.31 12.37 -15.06
N TRP A 76 -8.43 13.21 -14.03
CA TRP A 76 -8.87 12.78 -12.70
C TRP A 76 -10.40 12.67 -12.67
N ILE A 77 -10.91 11.58 -12.09
CA ILE A 77 -12.34 11.46 -11.80
C ILE A 77 -12.65 12.45 -10.66
N PRO A 78 -13.63 13.36 -10.82
CA PRO A 78 -14.00 14.29 -9.77
C PRO A 78 -14.37 13.55 -8.49
N GLN A 79 -13.79 13.94 -7.35
CA GLN A 79 -14.06 13.31 -6.06
C GLN A 79 -15.52 13.40 -5.62
N SER A 80 -16.20 14.49 -6.00
CA SER A 80 -17.65 14.64 -5.79
C SER A 80 -18.50 13.54 -6.44
N GLN A 81 -17.93 12.77 -7.37
CA GLN A 81 -18.58 11.62 -8.02
C GLN A 81 -18.19 10.27 -7.37
N ILE A 82 -17.11 10.25 -6.60
CA ILE A 82 -16.60 9.04 -5.96
C ILE A 82 -17.27 8.90 -4.60
N THR A 83 -17.71 7.69 -4.27
CA THR A 83 -18.13 7.34 -2.90
C THR A 83 -17.21 6.27 -2.35
N ALA A 84 -16.99 6.27 -1.04
CA ALA A 84 -16.05 5.36 -0.38
C ALA A 84 -16.72 4.56 0.74
N THR A 85 -16.37 3.28 0.82
CA THR A 85 -16.66 2.39 1.94
C THR A 85 -15.37 1.72 2.40
N ALA A 86 -15.29 1.29 3.65
CA ALA A 86 -14.10 0.62 4.16
C ALA A 86 -14.45 -0.64 4.95
N THR A 87 -13.49 -1.54 5.10
CA THR A 87 -13.62 -2.73 5.95
C THR A 87 -13.90 -2.35 7.40
N SER A 88 -13.33 -1.24 7.85
CA SER A 88 -13.59 -0.64 9.16
C SER A 88 -13.30 0.86 9.13
N GLN A 89 -13.86 1.59 10.08
CA GLN A 89 -13.61 3.02 10.28
C GLN A 89 -13.76 3.39 11.75
N HIS A 90 -12.95 4.32 12.24
CA HIS A 90 -13.13 4.91 13.56
C HIS A 90 -14.25 5.96 13.50
N PRO A 91 -15.13 6.08 14.51
CA PRO A 91 -16.12 7.14 14.55
C PRO A 91 -15.47 8.53 14.41
N GLY A 92 -15.98 9.35 13.48
CA GLY A 92 -15.41 10.66 13.12
C GLY A 92 -14.33 10.62 12.03
N TYR A 93 -13.90 9.43 11.60
CA TYR A 93 -12.88 9.20 10.58
C TYR A 93 -13.40 8.25 9.50
N GLU A 94 -14.59 8.55 8.98
CA GLU A 94 -15.31 7.69 8.05
C GLU A 94 -14.61 7.57 6.69
N ALA A 95 -14.89 6.49 5.94
CA ALA A 95 -14.30 6.25 4.62
C ALA A 95 -14.53 7.40 3.62
N ARG A 96 -15.67 8.10 3.70
CA ARG A 96 -15.99 9.26 2.85
C ARG A 96 -14.96 10.39 2.94
N ASN A 97 -14.28 10.50 4.07
CA ASN A 97 -13.29 11.55 4.31
C ASN A 97 -12.04 11.36 3.47
N ALA A 98 -11.85 10.19 2.85
CA ALA A 98 -10.74 9.96 1.91
C ALA A 98 -11.04 10.42 0.47
N VAL A 99 -12.23 10.98 0.22
CA VAL A 99 -12.69 11.40 -1.11
C VAL A 99 -13.53 12.68 -1.04
N ASP A 100 -13.35 13.50 -0.01
CA ASP A 100 -14.10 14.75 0.18
C ASP A 100 -13.34 15.99 -0.36
N GLY A 101 -12.05 15.87 -0.66
CA GLY A 101 -11.21 16.95 -1.18
C GLY A 101 -10.67 17.90 -0.10
N ASP A 102 -10.84 17.57 1.19
CA ASP A 102 -10.22 18.26 2.32
C ASP A 102 -9.05 17.45 2.90
N THR A 103 -7.82 17.90 2.65
CA THR A 103 -6.62 17.21 3.13
C THR A 103 -6.47 17.20 4.67
N ASN A 104 -7.33 17.90 5.40
CA ASN A 104 -7.36 17.93 6.86
C ASN A 104 -8.29 16.87 7.47
N THR A 105 -9.18 16.28 6.69
CA THR A 105 -9.98 15.12 7.11
C THR A 105 -9.28 13.84 6.67
N ILE A 106 -9.56 12.75 7.39
CA ILE A 106 -9.00 11.44 7.04
C ILE A 106 -10.04 10.34 7.25
N TRP A 107 -9.97 9.30 6.43
CA TRP A 107 -10.38 7.96 6.85
C TRP A 107 -9.30 7.39 7.76
N HIS A 108 -9.72 6.71 8.83
CA HIS A 108 -8.82 5.93 9.68
C HIS A 108 -9.54 4.67 10.17
N THR A 109 -8.87 3.52 10.15
CA THR A 109 -9.36 2.30 10.80
C THR A 109 -9.50 2.51 12.31
N PRO A 110 -10.30 1.73 13.07
CA PRO A 110 -10.38 1.87 14.53
C PRO A 110 -9.02 1.97 15.23
N PHE A 111 -8.93 2.83 16.25
CA PHE A 111 -7.74 3.00 17.09
C PHE A 111 -8.13 3.32 18.53
N GLY A 112 -7.13 3.35 19.42
CA GLY A 112 -7.28 3.68 20.84
C GLY A 112 -7.33 2.46 21.75
N LEU A 113 -7.04 2.68 23.04
CA LEU A 113 -6.88 1.62 24.05
C LEU A 113 -8.14 0.78 24.30
N PHE A 114 -9.31 1.35 24.01
CA PHE A 114 -10.62 0.70 24.20
C PHE A 114 -11.36 0.50 22.87
N GLY A 115 -10.66 0.68 21.74
CA GLY A 115 -11.21 0.41 20.42
C GLY A 115 -11.25 -1.09 20.12
N PRO A 116 -12.04 -1.52 19.12
CA PRO A 116 -11.98 -2.90 18.65
C PRO A 116 -10.57 -3.20 18.11
N GLU A 117 -10.07 -4.40 18.42
CA GLU A 117 -8.83 -4.90 17.85
C GLU A 117 -9.00 -5.07 16.33
N ILE A 118 -8.03 -4.59 15.58
CA ILE A 118 -7.98 -4.72 14.13
C ILE A 118 -6.63 -5.24 13.70
N SER A 119 -6.65 -6.05 12.64
CA SER A 119 -5.47 -6.57 11.99
C SER A 119 -5.45 -6.17 10.51
N LEU A 120 -4.26 -6.00 9.97
CA LEU A 120 -4.08 -5.90 8.52
C LEU A 120 -4.23 -7.30 7.89
N PRO A 121 -4.75 -7.41 6.66
CA PRO A 121 -5.07 -6.30 5.77
C PRO A 121 -6.38 -5.57 6.08
N GLN A 122 -6.41 -4.27 5.81
CA GLN A 122 -7.62 -3.43 5.82
C GLN A 122 -7.81 -2.80 4.43
N SER A 123 -9.04 -2.47 4.05
CA SER A 123 -9.31 -1.94 2.71
C SER A 123 -10.30 -0.78 2.71
N ILE A 124 -10.11 0.10 1.72
CA ILE A 124 -11.07 1.12 1.30
C ILE A 124 -11.44 0.87 -0.16
N ILE A 125 -12.74 0.89 -0.45
CA ILE A 125 -13.34 0.66 -1.76
C ILE A 125 -13.94 1.97 -2.24
N LEU A 126 -13.52 2.37 -3.44
CA LEU A 126 -14.01 3.53 -4.17
C LEU A 126 -15.01 3.06 -5.21
N ASN A 127 -16.26 3.50 -5.12
CA ASN A 127 -17.21 3.45 -6.22
C ASN A 127 -17.02 4.73 -7.04
N LEU A 128 -16.62 4.56 -8.30
CA LEU A 128 -16.18 5.66 -9.16
C LEU A 128 -17.34 6.48 -9.74
N GLY A 129 -18.60 6.07 -9.54
CA GLY A 129 -19.78 6.73 -10.10
C GLY A 129 -19.99 6.52 -11.61
N GLY A 130 -19.20 5.63 -12.22
CA GLY A 130 -19.25 5.28 -13.63
C GLY A 130 -18.23 4.21 -13.97
N ALA A 131 -18.25 3.71 -15.21
CA ALA A 131 -17.28 2.74 -15.70
C ALA A 131 -16.17 3.44 -16.50
N TYR A 132 -14.92 3.21 -16.13
CA TYR A 132 -13.76 3.93 -16.65
C TYR A 132 -12.60 2.99 -16.99
N ASN A 133 -11.76 3.39 -17.94
CA ASN A 133 -10.43 2.80 -18.13
C ASN A 133 -9.43 3.50 -17.19
N VAL A 134 -9.40 3.06 -15.94
CA VAL A 134 -8.53 3.62 -14.90
C VAL A 134 -7.08 3.17 -15.11
N SER A 135 -6.12 4.02 -14.76
CA SER A 135 -4.70 3.75 -14.96
C SER A 135 -3.79 4.25 -13.84
N ARG A 136 -4.34 5.01 -12.89
CA ARG A 136 -3.59 5.54 -11.76
C ARG A 136 -4.46 5.71 -10.53
N LEU A 137 -3.88 5.40 -9.38
CA LEU A 137 -4.39 5.76 -8.05
C LEU A 137 -3.36 6.67 -7.37
N ARG A 138 -3.85 7.75 -6.78
CA ARG A 138 -3.12 8.59 -5.83
C ARG A 138 -3.60 8.32 -4.43
N TYR A 139 -2.65 8.26 -3.52
CA TYR A 139 -2.85 8.10 -2.10
C TYR A 139 -2.12 9.23 -1.38
N LEU A 140 -2.87 10.11 -0.73
CA LEU A 140 -2.34 11.10 0.18
C LEU A 140 -2.46 10.56 1.61
N PRO A 141 -1.34 10.30 2.29
CA PRO A 141 -1.36 10.00 3.72
C PRO A 141 -1.92 11.19 4.51
N ARG A 142 -2.26 10.97 5.79
CA ARG A 142 -2.66 12.07 6.70
C ARG A 142 -1.62 13.20 6.72
N GLN A 143 -2.07 14.45 6.81
CA GLN A 143 -1.22 15.65 6.68
C GLN A 143 -0.99 16.40 8.00
N ASP A 144 -1.51 15.90 9.11
CA ASP A 144 -1.26 16.48 10.42
C ASP A 144 0.19 16.22 10.89
N SER A 145 0.63 17.03 11.85
CA SER A 145 1.97 16.97 12.42
C SER A 145 1.94 16.54 13.88
N GLY A 146 2.98 15.87 14.36
CA GLY A 146 3.17 15.58 15.78
C GLY A 146 3.53 14.13 16.06
N PHE A 147 3.49 13.75 17.33
CA PHE A 147 3.80 12.37 17.72
C PHE A 147 2.76 11.40 17.12
N GLY A 148 3.24 10.42 16.38
CA GLY A 148 2.38 9.44 15.71
C GLY A 148 1.72 9.94 14.43
N SER A 149 2.18 11.06 13.84
CA SER A 149 1.63 11.58 12.58
C SER A 149 1.78 10.62 11.39
N LEU A 150 2.66 9.63 11.48
CA LEU A 150 2.81 8.56 10.48
C LEU A 150 1.87 7.38 10.71
N ASN A 151 1.19 7.28 11.87
CA ASN A 151 0.25 6.19 12.12
C ASN A 151 -0.82 6.14 11.04
N GLY A 152 -1.05 4.96 10.47
CA GLY A 152 -1.99 4.78 9.38
C GLY A 152 -1.36 4.84 7.98
N ASN A 153 -0.12 5.32 7.84
CA ASN A 153 0.57 5.35 6.55
C ASN A 153 0.65 3.96 5.95
N ILE A 154 0.07 3.77 4.77
CA ILE A 154 0.10 2.50 4.05
C ILE A 154 1.51 2.28 3.46
N LEU A 155 2.16 1.18 3.84
CA LEU A 155 3.54 0.86 3.46
C LEU A 155 3.62 -0.23 2.39
N THR A 156 2.78 -1.26 2.51
CA THR A 156 2.63 -2.33 1.51
C THR A 156 1.18 -2.36 1.09
N TYR A 157 0.91 -2.30 -0.21
CA TYR A 157 -0.45 -2.21 -0.72
C TYR A 157 -0.72 -3.17 -1.87
N ARG A 158 -2.00 -3.42 -2.08
CA ARG A 158 -2.54 -4.02 -3.31
C ARG A 158 -3.70 -3.17 -3.80
N ILE A 159 -3.82 -3.04 -5.12
CA ILE A 159 -4.94 -2.37 -5.77
C ILE A 159 -5.72 -3.41 -6.58
N TYR A 160 -7.03 -3.41 -6.40
CA TYR A 160 -7.93 -4.27 -7.15
C TYR A 160 -8.94 -3.45 -7.93
N ALA A 161 -9.33 -3.95 -9.10
CA ALA A 161 -10.42 -3.40 -9.90
C ALA A 161 -11.63 -4.34 -9.91
N SER A 162 -12.81 -3.75 -10.01
CA SER A 162 -14.07 -4.46 -10.21
C SER A 162 -15.00 -3.65 -11.10
N THR A 163 -15.82 -4.34 -11.90
CA THR A 163 -16.91 -3.74 -12.68
C THR A 163 -18.28 -3.86 -12.00
N ASP A 164 -18.40 -4.74 -10.99
CA ASP A 164 -19.67 -5.11 -10.35
C ASP A 164 -19.71 -4.80 -8.84
N GLY A 165 -18.58 -4.41 -8.25
CA GLY A 165 -18.44 -4.10 -6.83
C GLY A 165 -18.35 -5.35 -5.93
N ASN A 166 -18.37 -6.55 -6.50
CA ASN A 166 -18.35 -7.82 -5.77
C ASN A 166 -17.09 -8.64 -6.07
N ASN A 167 -16.76 -8.77 -7.36
CA ASN A 167 -15.62 -9.55 -7.82
C ASN A 167 -14.45 -8.62 -8.13
N PHE A 168 -13.36 -8.76 -7.37
CA PHE A 168 -12.20 -7.89 -7.46
C PHE A 168 -10.98 -8.65 -8.00
N THR A 169 -10.34 -8.09 -9.03
CA THR A 169 -9.09 -8.61 -9.61
C THR A 169 -7.93 -7.70 -9.24
N GLN A 170 -6.82 -8.26 -8.74
CA GLN A 170 -5.63 -7.47 -8.42
C GLN A 170 -5.00 -6.92 -9.70
N ILE A 171 -4.73 -5.62 -9.73
CA ILE A 171 -4.16 -4.90 -10.89
C ILE A 171 -2.82 -4.23 -10.59
N ALA A 172 -2.50 -4.02 -9.31
CA ALA A 172 -1.21 -3.50 -8.88
C ALA A 172 -0.90 -3.96 -7.45
N ALA A 173 0.37 -3.96 -7.10
CA ALA A 173 0.86 -4.11 -5.74
C ALA A 173 2.22 -3.39 -5.63
N GLY A 174 2.61 -3.04 -4.42
CA GLY A 174 3.92 -2.44 -4.20
C GLY A 174 4.12 -1.92 -2.80
N ASN A 175 5.14 -1.08 -2.67
CA ASN A 175 5.51 -0.42 -1.43
C ASN A 175 5.56 1.09 -1.63
N TRP A 176 5.22 1.83 -0.58
CA TRP A 176 5.38 3.28 -0.50
C TRP A 176 6.30 3.64 0.66
N SER A 177 6.96 4.80 0.54
CA SER A 177 7.77 5.34 1.62
C SER A 177 6.91 5.77 2.80
N ASP A 178 7.46 5.65 4.01
CA ASP A 178 6.79 6.09 5.24
C ASP A 178 7.02 7.58 5.48
N ASP A 179 6.34 8.40 4.68
CA ASP A 179 6.38 9.86 4.76
C ASP A 179 5.01 10.45 4.36
N HIS A 180 4.86 11.76 4.55
CA HIS A 180 3.62 12.48 4.24
C HIS A 180 3.41 12.79 2.76
N ALA A 181 4.38 12.47 1.88
CA ALA A 181 4.28 12.82 0.46
C ALA A 181 3.16 12.05 -0.25
N GLU A 182 2.54 12.67 -1.25
CA GLU A 182 1.55 11.97 -2.07
C GLU A 182 2.19 10.80 -2.81
N LYS A 183 1.56 9.63 -2.71
CA LYS A 183 1.99 8.40 -3.34
C LYS A 183 1.22 8.18 -4.64
N ASN A 184 1.93 7.76 -5.68
CA ASN A 184 1.37 7.55 -7.01
C ASN A 184 1.63 6.11 -7.46
N THR A 185 0.57 5.39 -7.83
CA THR A 185 0.69 4.05 -8.43
C THR A 185 0.04 4.03 -9.80
N THR A 186 0.83 3.69 -10.80
CA THR A 186 0.37 3.48 -12.19
C THR A 186 0.26 2.01 -12.52
N PHE A 187 -0.74 1.67 -13.31
CA PHE A 187 -0.97 0.32 -13.82
C PHE A 187 -1.51 0.38 -15.26
N GLY A 188 -1.55 -0.76 -15.94
CA GLY A 188 -2.13 -0.85 -17.28
C GLY A 188 -3.60 -0.41 -17.28
N PRO A 189 -4.08 0.35 -18.29
CA PRO A 189 -5.47 0.77 -18.34
C PRO A 189 -6.43 -0.41 -18.15
N THR A 190 -7.25 -0.34 -17.11
CA THR A 190 -8.16 -1.41 -16.72
C THR A 190 -9.58 -0.87 -16.62
N ARG A 191 -10.54 -1.56 -17.24
CA ARG A 191 -11.96 -1.20 -17.15
C ARG A 191 -12.48 -1.50 -15.75
N ALA A 192 -12.96 -0.49 -15.03
CA ALA A 192 -13.45 -0.62 -13.66
C ALA A 192 -14.57 0.40 -13.35
N SER A 193 -15.50 -0.01 -12.49
CA SER A 193 -16.45 0.89 -11.81
C SER A 193 -16.09 1.07 -10.32
N TYR A 194 -15.25 0.17 -9.79
CA TYR A 194 -14.77 0.20 -8.42
C TYR A 194 -13.26 -0.04 -8.38
N LEU A 195 -12.58 0.65 -7.47
CA LEU A 195 -11.22 0.32 -7.06
C LEU A 195 -11.19 -0.01 -5.57
N ARG A 196 -10.41 -1.01 -5.18
CA ARG A 196 -10.10 -1.31 -3.79
C ARG A 196 -8.62 -1.09 -3.54
N LEU A 197 -8.29 -0.22 -2.59
CA LEU A 197 -6.96 -0.12 -2.01
C LEU A 197 -6.93 -0.97 -0.74
N GLU A 198 -6.10 -2.01 -0.74
CA GLU A 198 -5.85 -2.89 0.40
C GLU A 198 -4.49 -2.53 1.02
N ALA A 199 -4.50 -2.11 2.28
CA ALA A 199 -3.31 -1.92 3.10
C ALA A 199 -2.88 -3.27 3.69
N VAL A 200 -1.79 -3.84 3.17
CA VAL A 200 -1.22 -5.11 3.62
C VAL A 200 -0.29 -4.90 4.83
N ALA A 201 0.46 -3.81 4.81
CA ALA A 201 1.27 -3.35 5.94
C ALA A 201 1.15 -1.83 6.04
N ALA A 202 1.12 -1.31 7.27
CA ALA A 202 0.99 0.11 7.52
C ALA A 202 1.64 0.50 8.85
N HIS A 203 2.09 1.75 8.96
CA HIS A 203 2.75 2.24 10.16
C HIS A 203 1.80 2.18 11.36
N GLY A 204 2.27 1.59 12.46
CA GLY A 204 1.48 1.41 13.67
C GLY A 204 0.39 0.32 13.55
N GLY A 205 0.31 -0.43 12.45
CA GLY A 205 -0.68 -1.49 12.27
C GLY A 205 -2.10 -1.03 11.95
N HIS A 206 -2.30 0.27 11.70
CA HIS A 206 -3.57 0.88 11.30
C HIS A 206 -3.48 1.36 9.85
N ALA A 207 -4.61 1.59 9.18
CA ALA A 207 -4.63 2.21 7.85
C ALA A 207 -5.41 3.53 7.88
N SER A 208 -4.89 4.54 7.19
CA SER A 208 -5.53 5.84 7.03
C SER A 208 -5.26 6.43 5.65
N ALA A 209 -6.12 7.35 5.23
CA ALA A 209 -5.94 8.15 4.02
C ALA A 209 -6.59 9.52 4.22
N ALA A 210 -5.86 10.58 3.87
CA ALA A 210 -6.45 11.91 3.73
C ALA A 210 -7.20 12.00 2.40
N GLU A 211 -6.54 11.63 1.30
CA GLU A 211 -7.17 11.71 -0.03
C GLU A 211 -6.83 10.51 -0.90
N LEU A 212 -7.81 10.11 -1.71
CA LEU A 212 -7.68 9.15 -2.77
C LEU A 212 -8.22 9.76 -4.06
N ASN A 213 -7.39 9.77 -5.09
CA ASN A 213 -7.80 10.18 -6.43
C ASN A 213 -7.53 9.07 -7.44
N VAL A 214 -8.42 8.96 -8.42
CA VAL A 214 -8.32 7.98 -9.50
C VAL A 214 -8.28 8.71 -10.81
N ALA A 215 -7.36 8.33 -11.69
CA ALA A 215 -7.29 8.89 -13.03
C ALA A 215 -7.53 7.84 -14.12
N VAL A 216 -8.03 8.36 -15.24
CA VAL A 216 -8.33 7.61 -16.45
C VAL A 216 -7.37 8.01 -17.55
N THR A 217 -7.05 7.04 -18.37
CA THR A 217 -6.31 7.24 -19.61
C THR A 217 -7.30 7.21 -20.76
N GLN A 218 -7.36 8.30 -21.52
CA GLN A 218 -8.04 8.33 -22.83
C GLN A 218 -7.12 7.79 -23.93
#